data_AF-A0A6L7TQA7-F1
#
_entry.id   AF-A0A6L7TQA7-F1
#
_cell.length_a   1.000
_cell.length_b   1.000
_cell.length_c   1.000
_cell.angle_alpha   90.00
_cell.angle_beta   90.00
_cell.angle_gamma   90.00
#
_symmetry.space_group_name_H-M   'P 1'
#
loop_
_entity.id
_entity.type
_entity.pdbx_description
1 polymer ?
#
loop_
_entity_poly.entity_id
_entity_poly.type
_entity_poly.pdbx_seq_one_letter_code
_entity_poly.pdbx_strand_id
1 'polypeptide(L)'
;MGMLSRMSTIVKSKMNRILDNAEDPRETLDYSYEKQLEMLRNVKRGVVEMVAAKRQIQQQADKVRENIDRLDRQSEQALDAGREDLALLALERKHAAVLELEGLDEQIAGMELEQEKLTQAEQRLSAKVSAFRSKKEVIKAQYTAAQAQVRIGSALSGISEEMGDVGLAVERAETKTENMRARASAIDELANAGVLEDFTGNSKDDITRELEKMSVSSSAESELAALKARRAGGQQ
;
A
#
# COMPACT_ATOMS: atom_id res chain seq x y z
N MET A 1 42.19 12.69 3.92
CA MET A 1 41.12 12.07 3.11
C MET A 1 41.09 10.56 3.40
N GLY A 2 40.64 10.04 4.55
CA GLY A 2 39.38 10.26 5.23
C GLY A 2 38.57 8.96 5.24
N MET A 3 39.11 7.88 5.86
CA MET A 3 38.47 6.56 6.01
C MET A 3 37.08 6.63 6.68
N LEU A 4 36.82 7.70 7.43
CA LEU A 4 35.55 8.00 8.08
C LEU A 4 34.42 8.38 7.10
N SER A 5 34.77 8.86 5.90
CA SER A 5 33.77 9.16 4.85
C SER A 5 33.17 7.88 4.27
N ARG A 6 33.93 6.78 4.23
CA ARG A 6 33.46 5.50 3.69
C ARG A 6 32.53 4.73 4.65
N MET A 7 32.67 4.90 5.97
CA MET A 7 31.72 4.32 6.94
C MET A 7 30.35 5.02 6.91
N SER A 8 30.29 6.33 6.69
CA SER A 8 29.03 7.07 6.57
C SER A 8 28.20 6.64 5.35
N THR A 9 28.87 6.33 4.24
CA THR A 9 28.19 5.92 2.99
C THR A 9 27.64 4.49 3.05
N ILE A 10 28.22 3.60 3.86
CA ILE A 10 27.76 2.21 4.01
C ILE A 10 26.51 2.12 4.91
N VAL A 11 26.26 3.11 5.78
CA VAL A 11 25.03 3.17 6.58
C VAL A 11 23.86 3.69 5.76
N LYS A 12 24.08 4.70 4.89
CA LYS A 12 23.02 5.22 4.00
C LYS A 12 22.55 4.20 2.96
N SER A 13 23.40 3.32 2.44
CA SER A 13 22.98 2.30 1.47
C SER A 13 22.22 1.14 2.09
N LYS A 14 22.37 0.90 3.41
CA LYS A 14 21.55 -0.07 4.16
C LYS A 14 20.21 0.49 4.61
N MET A 15 20.09 1.81 4.83
CA MET A 15 18.80 2.45 5.13
C MET A 15 17.82 2.40 3.95
N ASN A 16 18.31 2.53 2.71
CA ASN A 16 17.44 2.40 1.53
C ASN A 16 17.04 0.96 1.22
N ARG A 17 17.77 -0.06 1.71
CA ARG A 17 17.41 -1.48 1.54
C ARG A 17 16.50 -2.05 2.62
N ILE A 18 16.36 -1.37 3.77
CA ILE A 18 15.43 -1.75 4.84
C ILE A 18 14.01 -1.24 4.54
N LEU A 19 13.85 -0.26 3.64
CA LEU A 19 12.52 0.15 3.14
C LEU A 19 11.87 -0.89 2.22
N ASP A 20 12.65 -1.81 1.63
CA ASP A 20 12.16 -2.77 0.63
C ASP A 20 11.82 -4.16 1.19
N ASN A 21 12.12 -4.43 2.48
CA ASN A 21 11.55 -5.58 3.17
C ASN A 21 10.33 -5.11 3.95
N ALA A 22 9.21 -5.07 3.23
CA ALA A 22 7.88 -4.78 3.72
C ALA A 22 7.48 -5.72 4.86
N GLU A 23 7.68 -5.32 6.12
CA GLU A 23 6.72 -5.71 7.15
C GLU A 23 5.44 -4.93 6.84
N ASP A 24 4.42 -5.65 6.38
CA ASP A 24 3.10 -5.07 6.21
C ASP A 24 2.67 -4.48 7.57
N PRO A 25 2.49 -3.15 7.69
CA PRO A 25 2.15 -2.52 8.96
C PRO A 25 0.84 -3.08 9.53
N ARG A 26 -0.02 -3.67 8.69
CA ARG A 26 -1.23 -4.37 9.11
C ARG A 26 -0.90 -5.57 10.00
N GLU A 27 0.08 -6.39 9.64
CA GLU A 27 0.49 -7.58 10.39
C GLU A 27 1.14 -7.21 11.73
N THR A 28 2.04 -6.22 11.75
CA THR A 28 2.68 -5.75 12.98
C THR A 28 1.65 -5.17 13.96
N LEU A 29 0.62 -4.48 13.46
CA LEU A 29 -0.46 -3.94 14.29
C LEU A 29 -1.40 -5.04 14.80
N ASP A 30 -1.71 -6.06 13.99
CA ASP A 30 -2.49 -7.23 14.41
C ASP A 30 -1.76 -8.01 15.50
N TYR A 31 -0.47 -8.30 15.32
CA TYR A 31 0.38 -8.93 16.33
C TYR A 31 0.44 -8.12 17.63
N SER A 32 0.64 -6.80 17.53
CA SER A 32 0.68 -5.91 18.69
C SER A 32 -0.65 -5.90 19.45
N TYR A 33 -1.78 -5.97 18.74
CA TYR A 33 -3.10 -6.06 19.35
C TYR A 33 -3.30 -7.40 20.09
N GLU A 34 -2.87 -8.51 19.49
CA GLU A 34 -2.91 -9.83 20.15
C GLU A 34 -2.08 -9.85 21.42
N LYS A 35 -0.87 -9.27 21.40
CA LYS A 35 -0.03 -9.14 22.60
C LYS A 35 -0.67 -8.28 23.68
N GLN A 36 -1.34 -7.20 23.31
CA GLN A 36 -2.11 -6.39 24.26
C GLN A 36 -3.29 -7.17 24.88
N LEU A 37 -3.99 -7.99 24.09
CA LEU A 37 -5.05 -8.86 24.61
C LEU A 37 -4.50 -9.93 25.56
N GLU A 38 -3.36 -10.53 25.24
CA GLU A 38 -2.66 -11.49 26.09
C GLU A 38 -2.28 -10.85 27.44
N MET A 39 -1.67 -9.67 27.41
CA MET A 39 -1.36 -8.90 28.63
C MET A 39 -2.63 -8.60 29.45
N LEU A 40 -3.71 -8.18 28.80
CA LEU A 40 -4.98 -7.89 29.49
C LEU A 40 -5.56 -9.14 30.17
N ARG A 41 -5.51 -10.31 29.51
CA ARG A 41 -5.92 -11.59 30.11
C ARG A 41 -5.05 -11.95 31.31
N ASN A 42 -3.73 -11.76 31.22
CA ASN A 42 -2.81 -12.03 32.31
C ASN A 42 -3.08 -11.14 33.53
N VAL A 43 -3.33 -9.84 33.31
CA VAL A 43 -3.70 -8.93 34.40
C VAL A 43 -5.03 -9.33 35.04
N LYS A 44 -6.05 -9.65 34.24
CA LYS A 44 -7.34 -10.15 34.76
C LYS A 44 -7.17 -11.41 35.60
N ARG A 45 -6.35 -12.36 35.15
CA ARG A 45 -6.04 -13.57 35.92
C ARG A 45 -5.34 -13.23 37.23
N GLY A 46 -4.36 -12.33 37.21
CA GLY A 46 -3.67 -11.87 38.43
C GLY A 46 -4.61 -11.22 39.45
N VAL A 47 -5.59 -10.44 39.00
CA VAL A 47 -6.63 -9.88 39.88
C VAL A 47 -7.46 -10.99 40.53
N VAL A 48 -7.88 -12.00 39.76
CA VAL A 48 -8.65 -13.14 40.29
C VAL A 48 -7.84 -13.95 41.30
N GLU A 49 -6.58 -14.25 40.98
CA GLU A 49 -5.67 -14.97 41.88
C GLU A 49 -5.44 -14.19 43.19
N MET A 50 -5.30 -12.85 43.12
CA MET A 50 -5.19 -11.98 44.31
C MET A 50 -6.46 -12.02 45.17
N VAL A 51 -7.64 -11.93 44.54
CA VAL A 51 -8.93 -12.01 45.26
C VAL A 51 -9.09 -13.38 45.94
N ALA A 52 -8.72 -14.46 45.26
CA ALA A 52 -8.76 -15.80 45.83
C ALA A 52 -7.82 -15.94 47.03
N ALA A 53 -6.58 -15.46 46.91
CA ALA A 53 -5.60 -15.47 48.00
C ALA A 53 -6.09 -14.63 49.19
N LYS A 54 -6.64 -13.42 48.95
CA LYS A 54 -7.26 -12.60 50.01
C LYS A 54 -8.36 -13.36 50.73
N ARG A 55 -9.22 -14.06 49.98
CA ARG A 55 -10.33 -14.83 50.55
C ARG A 55 -9.85 -15.99 51.43
N GLN A 56 -8.73 -16.62 51.09
CA GLN A 56 -8.11 -17.64 51.93
C GLN A 56 -7.64 -17.07 53.27
N ILE A 57 -6.97 -15.92 53.27
CA ILE A 57 -6.54 -15.26 54.52
C ILE A 57 -7.74 -14.81 55.34
N GLN A 58 -8.79 -14.27 54.71
CA GLN A 58 -10.05 -13.93 55.39
C GLN A 58 -10.66 -15.14 56.10
N GLN A 59 -10.70 -16.31 55.45
CA GLN A 59 -11.19 -17.54 56.08
C GLN A 59 -10.31 -17.99 57.26
N GLN A 60 -9.00 -17.73 57.20
CA GLN A 60 -8.10 -17.99 58.32
C GLN A 60 -8.38 -17.04 59.49
N ALA A 61 -8.55 -15.75 59.21
CA ALA A 61 -8.94 -14.75 60.20
C ALA A 61 -10.28 -15.10 60.87
N ASP A 62 -11.26 -15.55 60.09
CA ASP A 62 -12.57 -15.96 60.62
C ASP A 62 -12.45 -17.15 61.59
N LYS A 63 -11.59 -18.14 61.31
CA LYS A 63 -11.31 -19.26 62.24
C LYS A 63 -10.66 -18.77 63.53
N VAL A 64 -9.76 -17.80 63.45
CA VAL A 64 -9.11 -17.22 64.63
C VAL A 64 -10.14 -16.45 65.47
N ARG A 65 -11.05 -15.69 64.84
CA ARG A 65 -12.19 -15.03 65.51
C ARG A 65 -13.08 -16.03 66.25
N GLU A 66 -13.47 -17.13 65.59
CA GLU A 66 -14.26 -18.18 66.24
C GLU A 66 -13.52 -18.80 67.44
N ASN A 67 -12.20 -18.94 67.35
CA ASN A 67 -11.38 -19.43 68.46
C ASN A 67 -11.31 -18.44 69.62
N ILE A 68 -11.19 -17.13 69.34
CA ILE A 68 -11.25 -16.06 70.33
C ILE A 68 -12.58 -16.12 71.08
N ASP A 69 -13.71 -16.19 70.38
CA ASP A 69 -15.05 -16.28 70.98
C ASP A 69 -15.22 -17.53 71.85
N ARG A 70 -14.63 -18.65 71.42
CA ARG A 70 -14.64 -19.89 72.18
C ARG A 70 -13.81 -19.76 73.46
N LEU A 71 -12.61 -19.20 73.38
CA LEU A 71 -11.74 -18.98 74.54
C LEU A 71 -12.38 -18.00 75.53
N ASP A 72 -13.12 -17.01 75.04
CA ASP A 72 -13.89 -16.09 75.86
C ASP A 72 -14.95 -16.81 76.68
N ARG A 73 -15.82 -17.59 76.02
CA ARG A 73 -16.84 -18.42 76.70
C ARG A 73 -16.22 -19.41 77.68
N GLN A 74 -15.07 -20.01 77.34
CA GLN A 74 -14.36 -20.91 78.25
C GLN A 74 -13.83 -20.19 79.49
N SER A 75 -13.36 -18.94 79.34
CA SER A 75 -12.90 -18.13 80.47
C SER A 75 -14.05 -17.77 81.42
N GLU A 76 -15.21 -17.39 80.88
CA GLU A 76 -16.43 -17.11 81.67
C GLU A 76 -16.88 -18.37 82.42
N GLN A 77 -16.98 -19.51 81.74
CA GLN A 77 -17.37 -20.79 82.36
C GLN A 77 -16.40 -21.24 83.46
N ALA A 78 -15.10 -20.99 83.29
CA ALA A 78 -14.10 -21.31 84.31
C ALA A 78 -14.24 -20.43 85.55
N LEU A 79 -14.53 -19.12 85.36
CA LEU A 79 -14.83 -18.20 86.47
C LEU A 79 -16.10 -18.61 87.21
N ASP A 80 -17.18 -18.95 86.51
CA ASP A 80 -18.43 -19.42 87.11
C ASP A 80 -18.22 -20.71 87.93
N ALA A 81 -17.28 -21.56 87.50
CA ALA A 81 -16.89 -22.78 88.21
C ALA A 81 -15.87 -22.55 89.34
N GLY A 82 -15.47 -21.30 89.61
CA GLY A 82 -14.49 -20.94 90.65
C GLY A 82 -13.05 -21.39 90.33
N ARG A 83 -12.75 -21.67 89.06
CA ARG A 83 -11.42 -22.10 88.57
C ARG A 83 -10.70 -20.94 87.90
N GLU A 84 -10.21 -20.01 88.72
CA GLU A 84 -9.50 -18.82 88.26
C GLU A 84 -8.22 -19.14 87.45
N ASP A 85 -7.54 -20.23 87.78
CA ASP A 85 -6.36 -20.73 87.06
C ASP A 85 -6.67 -21.08 85.59
N LEU A 86 -7.79 -21.76 85.35
CA LEU A 86 -8.26 -22.09 84.01
C LEU A 86 -8.76 -20.85 83.26
N ALA A 87 -9.40 -19.93 83.96
CA ALA A 87 -9.85 -18.66 83.37
C ALA A 87 -8.67 -17.83 82.88
N LEU A 88 -7.63 -17.67 83.71
CA LEU A 88 -6.39 -16.98 83.33
C LEU A 88 -5.73 -17.63 82.13
N LEU A 89 -5.59 -18.96 82.10
CA LEU A 89 -5.02 -19.67 80.96
C LEU A 89 -5.83 -19.48 79.67
N ALA A 90 -7.17 -19.47 79.76
CA ALA A 90 -8.04 -19.21 78.61
C ALA A 90 -7.86 -17.78 78.09
N LEU A 91 -7.75 -16.80 78.99
CA LEU A 91 -7.49 -15.39 78.64
C LEU A 91 -6.11 -15.17 78.02
N GLU A 92 -5.06 -15.82 78.53
CA GLU A 92 -3.72 -15.77 77.93
C GLU A 92 -3.73 -16.29 76.49
N ARG A 93 -4.41 -17.42 76.24
CA ARG A 93 -4.60 -17.97 74.89
C ARG A 93 -5.45 -17.05 74.02
N LYS A 94 -6.49 -16.43 74.58
CA LYS A 94 -7.33 -15.46 73.87
C LYS A 94 -6.48 -14.28 73.40
N HIS A 95 -5.62 -13.75 74.28
CA HIS A 95 -4.74 -12.65 73.95
C HIS A 95 -3.76 -13.00 72.81
N ALA A 96 -3.16 -14.19 72.85
CA ALA A 96 -2.31 -14.67 71.75
C ALA A 96 -3.08 -14.77 70.41
N ALA A 97 -4.32 -15.27 70.44
CA ALA A 97 -5.16 -15.34 69.25
C ALA A 97 -5.60 -13.96 68.72
N VAL A 98 -5.81 -12.98 69.60
CA VAL A 98 -6.09 -11.59 69.20
C VAL A 98 -4.90 -10.98 68.45
N LEU A 99 -3.67 -11.17 68.93
CA LEU A 99 -2.47 -10.70 68.24
C LEU A 99 -2.29 -11.38 66.86
N GLU A 100 -2.61 -12.67 66.75
CA GLU A 100 -2.62 -13.38 65.47
C GLU A 100 -3.66 -12.76 64.51
N LEU A 101 -4.86 -12.47 65.00
CA LEU A 101 -5.93 -11.86 64.21
C LEU A 101 -5.54 -10.47 63.70
N GLU A 102 -4.95 -9.63 64.55
CA GLU A 102 -4.45 -8.30 64.16
C GLU A 102 -3.47 -8.39 62.99
N GLY A 103 -2.51 -9.33 63.05
CA GLY A 103 -1.55 -9.56 61.97
C GLY A 103 -2.20 -10.08 60.67
N LEU A 104 -3.29 -10.85 60.76
CA LEU A 104 -4.06 -11.29 59.59
C LEU A 104 -4.88 -10.14 59.00
N ASP A 105 -5.49 -9.30 59.83
CA ASP A 105 -6.28 -8.15 59.40
C ASP A 105 -5.39 -7.09 58.71
N GLU A 106 -4.16 -6.87 59.20
CA GLU A 106 -3.17 -6.04 58.50
C GLU A 106 -2.80 -6.59 57.11
N GLN A 107 -2.59 -7.91 57.00
CA GLN A 107 -2.32 -8.56 55.71
C GLN A 107 -3.50 -8.42 54.74
N ILE A 108 -4.73 -8.61 55.23
CA ILE A 108 -5.96 -8.43 54.44
C ILE A 108 -6.03 -6.99 53.92
N ALA A 109 -5.83 -5.99 54.78
CA ALA A 109 -5.86 -4.57 54.39
C ALA A 109 -4.79 -4.26 53.33
N GLY A 110 -3.58 -4.80 53.48
CA GLY A 110 -2.52 -4.68 52.48
C GLY A 110 -2.92 -5.28 51.12
N MET A 111 -3.54 -6.45 51.12
CA MET A 111 -4.04 -7.10 49.90
C MET A 111 -5.20 -6.33 49.25
N GLU A 112 -6.04 -5.64 50.03
CA GLU A 112 -7.12 -4.81 49.48
C GLU A 112 -6.57 -3.62 48.68
N LEU A 113 -5.57 -2.93 49.23
CA LEU A 113 -4.88 -1.85 48.53
C LEU A 113 -4.24 -2.34 47.23
N GLU A 114 -3.61 -3.51 47.25
CA GLU A 114 -2.98 -4.07 46.06
C GLU A 114 -4.01 -4.55 45.02
N GLN A 115 -5.11 -5.15 45.47
CA GLN A 115 -6.24 -5.52 44.63
C GLN A 115 -6.81 -4.29 43.91
N GLU A 116 -6.98 -3.17 44.60
CA GLU A 116 -7.48 -1.92 44.01
C GLU A 116 -6.52 -1.39 42.94
N LYS A 117 -5.21 -1.34 43.21
CA LYS A 117 -4.21 -0.94 42.21
C LYS A 117 -4.24 -1.82 40.97
N LEU A 118 -4.32 -3.14 41.14
CA LEU A 118 -4.40 -4.08 40.01
C LEU A 118 -5.68 -3.88 39.20
N THR A 119 -6.80 -3.60 39.87
CA THR A 119 -8.08 -3.32 39.21
C THR A 119 -8.00 -2.02 38.40
N GLN A 120 -7.41 -0.96 38.95
CA GLN A 120 -7.18 0.28 38.22
C GLN A 120 -6.22 0.10 37.03
N ALA A 121 -5.18 -0.72 37.19
CA ALA A 121 -4.25 -1.06 36.12
C ALA A 121 -4.94 -1.84 34.99
N GLU A 122 -5.82 -2.78 35.33
CA GLU A 122 -6.66 -3.54 34.38
C GLU A 122 -7.54 -2.61 33.57
N GLN A 123 -8.26 -1.69 34.23
CA GLN A 123 -9.14 -0.73 33.56
C GLN A 123 -8.37 0.17 32.59
N ARG A 124 -7.21 0.69 33.02
CA ARG A 124 -6.33 1.51 32.18
C ARG A 124 -5.81 0.73 30.97
N LEU A 125 -5.41 -0.53 31.17
CA LEU A 125 -4.94 -1.39 30.09
C LEU A 125 -6.07 -1.70 29.10
N SER A 126 -7.26 -2.05 29.60
CA SER A 126 -8.47 -2.29 28.80
C SER A 126 -8.84 -1.08 27.92
N ALA A 127 -8.80 0.12 28.48
CA ALA A 127 -9.01 1.36 27.73
C ALA A 127 -7.96 1.56 26.63
N LYS A 128 -6.67 1.32 26.93
CA LYS A 128 -5.58 1.40 25.94
C LYS A 128 -5.74 0.38 24.82
N VAL A 129 -6.09 -0.86 25.13
CA VAL A 129 -6.34 -1.93 24.14
C VAL A 129 -7.50 -1.54 23.21
N SER A 130 -8.57 -0.97 23.77
CA SER A 130 -9.74 -0.52 22.99
C SER A 130 -9.41 0.65 22.06
N ALA A 131 -8.62 1.62 22.55
CA ALA A 131 -8.12 2.72 21.75
C ALA A 131 -7.18 2.23 20.63
N PHE A 132 -6.30 1.28 20.95
CA PHE A 132 -5.39 0.68 19.98
C PHE A 132 -6.13 -0.08 18.87
N ARG A 133 -7.19 -0.83 19.20
CA ARG A 133 -8.06 -1.48 18.22
C ARG A 133 -8.59 -0.49 17.18
N SER A 134 -9.13 0.63 17.64
CA SER A 134 -9.68 1.66 16.75
C SER A 134 -8.59 2.29 15.87
N LYS A 135 -7.45 2.64 16.48
CA LYS A 135 -6.30 3.22 15.76
C LYS A 135 -5.73 2.26 14.73
N LYS A 136 -5.67 0.96 15.05
CA LYS A 136 -5.27 -0.10 14.13
C LYS A 136 -6.12 -0.08 12.87
N GLU A 137 -7.44 -0.16 12.99
CA GLU A 137 -8.33 -0.19 11.82
C GLU A 137 -8.19 1.07 10.95
N VAL A 138 -8.04 2.25 11.57
CA VAL A 138 -7.79 3.51 10.85
C VAL A 138 -6.48 3.45 10.06
N ILE A 139 -5.39 2.99 10.68
CA ILE A 139 -4.08 2.88 10.00
C ILE A 139 -4.15 1.84 8.88
N LYS A 140 -4.80 0.70 9.09
CA LYS A 140 -4.99 -0.34 8.05
C LYS A 140 -5.74 0.24 6.84
N ALA A 141 -6.83 0.97 7.08
CA ALA A 141 -7.59 1.62 6.01
C ALA A 141 -6.77 2.69 5.26
N GLN A 142 -6.05 3.55 5.98
CA GLN A 142 -5.17 4.56 5.40
C GLN A 142 -4.06 3.93 4.55
N TYR A 143 -3.46 2.84 5.02
CA TYR A 143 -2.44 2.11 4.27
C TYR A 143 -3.00 1.50 2.98
N THR A 144 -4.18 0.89 3.04
CA THR A 144 -4.87 0.36 1.85
C THR A 144 -5.22 1.46 0.85
N ALA A 145 -5.69 2.62 1.32
CA ALA A 145 -5.96 3.77 0.46
C ALA A 145 -4.70 4.32 -0.21
N ALA A 146 -3.60 4.47 0.55
CA ALA A 146 -2.32 4.91 0.01
C ALA A 146 -1.77 3.90 -1.01
N GLN A 147 -1.89 2.60 -0.76
CA GLN A 147 -1.51 1.55 -1.71
C GLN A 147 -2.32 1.63 -3.01
N ALA A 148 -3.62 1.92 -2.93
CA ALA A 148 -4.46 2.12 -4.11
C ALA A 148 -4.05 3.37 -4.91
N GLN A 149 -3.74 4.48 -4.22
CA GLN A 149 -3.25 5.71 -4.87
C GLN A 149 -1.94 5.48 -5.63
N VAL A 150 -0.98 4.77 -5.02
CA VAL A 150 0.28 4.40 -5.69
C VAL A 150 0.02 3.55 -6.93
N ARG A 151 -0.87 2.55 -6.84
CA ARG A 151 -1.23 1.68 -7.98
C ARG A 151 -1.87 2.47 -9.13
N ILE A 152 -2.80 3.38 -8.81
CA ILE A 152 -3.45 4.24 -9.81
C ILE A 152 -2.42 5.17 -10.45
N GLY A 153 -1.56 5.80 -9.66
CA GLY A 153 -0.49 6.67 -10.17
C GLY A 153 0.47 5.94 -11.10
N SER A 154 0.89 4.71 -10.75
CA SER A 154 1.74 3.89 -11.62
C SER A 154 1.03 3.47 -12.91
N ALA A 155 -0.26 3.12 -12.83
CA ALA A 155 -1.03 2.76 -14.02
C ALA A 155 -1.22 3.95 -14.96
N LEU A 156 -1.53 5.13 -14.42
CA LEU A 156 -1.67 6.36 -15.20
C LEU A 156 -0.33 6.79 -15.83
N SER A 157 0.78 6.66 -15.09
CA SER A 157 2.12 6.94 -15.64
C SER A 157 2.47 5.99 -16.78
N GLY A 158 2.18 4.69 -16.63
CA GLY A 158 2.42 3.70 -17.69
C GLY A 158 1.58 3.96 -18.94
N ILE A 159 0.29 4.34 -18.76
CA ILE A 159 -0.57 4.76 -19.87
C ILE A 159 -0.04 6.04 -20.52
N SER A 160 0.42 7.02 -19.75
CA SER A 160 0.97 8.27 -20.31
C SER A 160 2.23 8.05 -21.14
N GLU A 161 3.07 7.10 -20.76
CA GLU A 161 4.26 6.71 -21.52
C GLU A 161 3.86 6.07 -22.85
N GLU A 162 2.94 5.10 -22.81
CA GLU A 162 2.41 4.42 -24.00
C GLU A 162 1.65 5.38 -24.94
N MET A 163 0.85 6.31 -24.40
CA MET A 163 0.15 7.32 -25.20
C MET A 163 1.11 8.34 -25.83
N GLY A 164 2.20 8.69 -25.14
CA GLY A 164 3.25 9.54 -25.71
C GLY A 164 3.91 8.90 -26.93
N ASP A 165 4.21 7.60 -26.83
CA ASP A 165 4.79 6.83 -27.93
C ASP A 165 3.84 6.70 -29.13
N VAL A 166 2.54 6.49 -28.87
CA VAL A 166 1.51 6.44 -29.92
C VAL A 166 1.35 7.80 -30.60
N GLY A 167 1.34 8.90 -29.84
CA GLY A 167 1.26 10.26 -30.40
C GLY A 167 2.41 10.57 -31.36
N LEU A 168 3.65 10.23 -30.96
CA LEU A 168 4.82 10.38 -31.82
C LEU A 168 4.76 9.50 -33.08
N ALA A 169 4.15 8.32 -33.00
CA ALA A 169 3.95 7.46 -34.16
C ALA A 169 2.93 8.04 -35.15
N VAL A 170 1.85 8.64 -34.63
CA VAL A 170 0.81 9.30 -35.45
C VAL A 170 1.38 10.55 -36.15
N GLU A 171 2.09 11.42 -35.44
CA GLU A 171 2.71 12.63 -36.02
C GLU A 171 3.69 12.28 -37.17
N ARG A 172 4.48 11.21 -37.00
CA ARG A 172 5.36 10.69 -38.07
C ARG A 172 4.56 10.19 -39.28
N ALA A 173 3.43 9.52 -39.05
CA ALA A 173 2.58 9.03 -40.12
C ALA A 173 1.90 10.17 -40.89
N GLU A 174 1.44 11.21 -40.19
CA GLU A 174 0.89 12.43 -40.79
C GLU A 174 1.93 13.17 -41.63
N THR A 175 3.11 13.43 -41.05
CA THR A 175 4.23 14.08 -41.74
C THR A 175 4.64 13.33 -43.00
N LYS A 176 4.68 11.99 -42.96
CA LYS A 176 4.99 11.15 -44.12
C LYS A 176 3.91 11.25 -45.20
N THR A 177 2.64 11.32 -44.79
CA THR A 177 1.50 11.44 -45.70
C THR A 177 1.47 12.81 -46.36
N GLU A 178 1.74 13.89 -45.63
CA GLU A 178 1.86 15.23 -46.18
C GLU A 178 3.01 15.35 -47.16
N ASN A 179 4.19 14.82 -46.82
CA ASN A 179 5.31 14.75 -47.76
C ASN A 179 4.98 13.96 -49.02
N MET A 180 4.23 12.86 -48.89
CA MET A 180 3.78 12.07 -50.04
C MET A 180 2.78 12.86 -50.91
N ARG A 181 1.85 13.59 -50.30
CA ARG A 181 0.92 14.48 -51.01
C ARG A 181 1.64 15.64 -51.71
N ALA A 182 2.61 16.27 -51.03
CA ALA A 182 3.42 17.35 -51.62
C ALA A 182 4.24 16.84 -52.81
N ARG A 183 4.82 15.64 -52.72
CA ARG A 183 5.50 14.98 -53.83
C ARG A 183 4.55 14.64 -54.97
N ALA A 184 3.36 14.12 -54.69
CA ALA A 184 2.35 13.84 -55.69
C ALA A 184 1.90 15.13 -56.42
N SER A 185 1.64 16.20 -55.67
CA SER A 185 1.33 17.53 -56.23
C SER A 185 2.46 18.07 -57.11
N ALA A 186 3.72 17.93 -56.68
CA ALA A 186 4.87 18.33 -57.49
C ALA A 186 5.01 17.49 -58.77
N ILE A 187 4.69 16.19 -58.72
CA ILE A 187 4.67 15.32 -59.91
C ILE A 187 3.54 15.74 -60.85
N ASP A 188 2.34 16.03 -60.33
CA ASP A 188 1.21 16.52 -61.12
C ASP A 188 1.52 17.89 -61.76
N GLU A 189 2.18 18.79 -61.05
CA GLU A 189 2.66 20.07 -61.59
C GLU A 189 3.72 19.88 -62.68
N LEU A 190 4.67 18.97 -62.49
CA LEU A 190 5.68 18.63 -63.51
C LEU A 190 5.07 17.94 -64.75
N ALA A 191 4.01 17.15 -64.57
CA ALA A 191 3.23 16.55 -65.66
C ALA A 191 2.49 17.63 -66.46
N ASN A 192 1.80 18.54 -65.76
CA ASN A 192 1.07 19.65 -66.37
C ASN A 192 1.99 20.70 -67.04
N ALA A 193 3.21 20.87 -66.52
CA ALA A 193 4.24 21.73 -67.11
C ALA A 193 4.95 21.10 -68.33
N GLY A 194 4.62 19.85 -68.68
CA GLY A 194 5.18 19.16 -69.85
C GLY A 194 6.63 18.67 -69.70
N VAL A 195 7.13 18.52 -68.46
CA VAL A 195 8.54 18.16 -68.19
C VAL A 195 8.74 16.64 -68.06
N LEU A 196 7.68 15.88 -67.75
CA LEU A 196 7.76 14.42 -67.54
C LEU A 196 7.76 13.57 -68.82
N GLU A 197 7.74 14.19 -70.01
CA GLU A 197 7.59 13.49 -71.29
C GLU A 197 8.87 12.78 -71.78
N ASP A 198 9.98 12.86 -71.04
CA ASP A 198 11.30 12.41 -71.53
C ASP A 198 12.10 11.49 -70.57
N PHE A 199 11.43 10.65 -69.77
CA PHE A 199 12.14 9.69 -68.89
C PHE A 199 11.71 8.22 -68.96
N THR A 200 10.77 7.84 -69.83
CA THR A 200 10.59 6.43 -70.21
C THR A 200 11.49 6.10 -71.38
N GLY A 201 12.80 6.03 -71.11
CA GLY A 201 13.76 5.47 -72.05
C GLY A 201 13.41 4.00 -72.34
N ASN A 202 12.81 3.75 -73.51
CA ASN A 202 12.95 2.51 -74.27
C ASN A 202 12.41 2.68 -75.70
N SER A 203 13.31 3.09 -76.59
CA SER A 203 13.45 2.68 -78.00
C SER A 203 12.17 2.35 -78.79
N LYS A 204 11.40 3.37 -79.19
CA LYS A 204 10.44 3.27 -80.31
C LYS A 204 10.33 4.59 -81.06
N ASP A 205 11.41 5.02 -81.72
CA ASP A 205 11.37 6.22 -82.57
C ASP A 205 12.08 6.02 -83.92
N ASP A 206 11.88 4.85 -84.54
CA ASP A 206 12.30 4.59 -85.93
C ASP A 206 11.12 4.31 -86.89
N ILE A 207 9.89 4.10 -86.38
CA ILE A 207 8.72 3.80 -87.24
C ILE A 207 7.92 5.06 -87.61
N THR A 208 7.91 6.06 -86.73
CA THR A 208 7.16 7.32 -86.94
C THR A 208 7.83 8.23 -87.97
N ARG A 209 9.17 8.17 -88.08
CA ARG A 209 9.98 8.97 -89.01
C ARG A 209 9.93 8.46 -90.46
N GLU A 210 9.57 7.19 -90.67
CA GLU A 210 9.42 6.56 -91.99
C GLU A 210 8.02 6.79 -92.59
N LEU A 211 7.00 7.09 -91.78
CA LEU A 211 5.61 7.30 -92.23
C LEU A 211 5.31 8.74 -92.68
N GLU A 212 6.08 9.74 -92.22
CA GLU A 212 5.96 11.13 -92.69
C GLU A 212 6.70 11.38 -94.03
N LYS A 213 7.58 10.47 -94.46
CA LYS A 213 8.26 10.55 -95.77
C LYS A 213 7.47 9.99 -96.94
N MET A 214 6.35 9.30 -96.70
CA MET A 214 5.52 8.70 -97.76
C MET A 214 4.24 9.50 -98.10
N SER A 215 3.87 10.51 -97.30
CA SER A 215 2.66 11.33 -97.53
C SER A 215 2.92 12.68 -98.21
N VAL A 216 4.19 13.08 -98.37
CA VAL A 216 4.57 14.39 -98.96
C VAL A 216 4.95 14.28 -100.45
N SER A 217 5.15 13.07 -101.00
CA SER A 217 5.50 12.88 -102.42
C SER A 217 4.29 12.79 -103.37
N SER A 218 3.08 12.47 -102.89
CA SER A 218 1.90 12.34 -103.77
C SER A 218 1.13 13.66 -103.99
N SER A 219 1.30 14.65 -103.12
CA SER A 219 0.62 15.95 -103.24
C SER A 219 1.33 16.90 -104.21
N ALA A 220 2.66 16.78 -104.36
CA ALA A 220 3.45 17.66 -105.23
C ALA A 220 3.37 17.29 -106.73
N GLU A 221 3.14 16.01 -107.06
CA GLU A 221 2.97 15.57 -108.46
C GLU A 221 1.58 15.89 -109.03
N SER A 222 0.55 15.88 -108.18
CA SER A 222 -0.82 16.25 -108.56
C SER A 222 -0.96 17.76 -108.83
N GLU A 223 -0.25 18.61 -108.07
CA GLU A 223 -0.19 20.05 -108.32
C GLU A 223 0.63 20.43 -109.57
N LEU A 224 1.68 19.66 -109.91
CA LEU A 224 2.49 19.90 -111.12
C LEU A 224 1.75 19.51 -112.42
N ALA A 225 0.92 18.48 -112.38
CA ALA A 225 0.07 18.08 -113.52
C ALA A 225 -1.02 19.13 -113.82
N ALA A 226 -1.66 19.69 -112.78
CA ALA A 226 -2.65 20.74 -112.93
C ALA A 226 -2.06 22.05 -113.51
N LEU A 227 -0.81 22.39 -113.15
CA LEU A 227 -0.11 23.57 -113.64
C LEU A 227 0.32 23.46 -115.12
N LYS A 228 0.64 22.24 -115.60
CA LYS A 228 0.94 21.99 -117.02
C LYS A 228 -0.31 22.01 -117.90
N ALA A 229 -1.43 21.43 -117.43
CA ALA A 229 -2.70 21.51 -118.15
C ALA A 229 -3.20 22.96 -118.32
N ARG A 230 -2.98 23.83 -117.32
CA ARG A 230 -3.36 25.25 -117.37
C ARG A 230 -2.49 26.09 -118.31
N ARG A 231 -1.26 25.66 -118.62
CA ARG A 231 -0.36 26.35 -119.58
C ARG A 231 -0.48 25.87 -121.03
N ALA A 232 -1.05 24.69 -121.27
CA ALA A 232 -1.27 24.16 -122.62
C ALA A 232 -2.59 24.63 -123.28
N GLY A 233 -3.55 25.17 -122.51
CA GLY A 233 -4.85 25.65 -123.01
C GLY A 233 -4.93 27.14 -123.38
N GLY A 234 -3.81 27.85 -123.43
CA GLY A 234 -3.75 29.30 -123.64
C GLY A 234 -3.16 29.77 -124.98
N GLN A 235 -3.02 28.88 -125.96
CA GLN A 235 -2.64 29.22 -127.34
C GLN A 235 -3.71 28.70 -128.32
N GLN A 236 -4.76 29.49 -128.50
CA GLN A 236 -5.53 29.66 -129.75
C GLN A 236 -5.99 31.11 -129.83
#